data_AF-A0A099ZNE1-F1
#
_entry.id   AF-A0A099ZNE1-F1
#
_cell.length_a   1.000
_cell.length_b   1.000
_cell.length_c   1.000
_cell.angle_alpha   90.00
_cell.angle_beta   90.00
_cell.angle_gamma   90.00
#
_symmetry.space_group_name_H-M   'P 1'
#
loop_
_entity.id
_entity.type
_entity.pdbx_description
1 polymer ?
#
loop_
_entity_poly.entity_id
_entity_poly.type
_entity_poly.pdbx_seq_one_letter_code
_entity_poly.pdbx_strand_id
1 'polypeptide(L)' 'MNLRKNFLTVRVTEHWNRLPREVVESPSLEIFKTRLDTVL' A
#
# COMPACT_ATOMS: atom_id res chain seq x y z
N MET A 1 -23.07 -4.34 4.45
CA MET A 1 -22.13 -3.48 3.69
C MET A 1 -20.69 -3.51 4.25
N ASN A 2 -20.23 -4.61 4.85
CA ASN A 2 -18.86 -4.70 5.40
C ASN A 2 -17.98 -5.74 4.66
N LEU A 3 -18.60 -6.67 3.93
CA LEU A 3 -17.89 -7.70 3.17
C LEU A 3 -17.04 -7.12 2.02
N ARG A 4 -17.55 -6.11 1.30
CA ARG A 4 -16.80 -5.44 0.21
C ARG A 4 -15.58 -4.67 0.72
N LYS A 5 -15.67 -4.02 1.88
CA LYS A 5 -14.54 -3.32 2.51
C LYS A 5 -13.44 -4.31 2.89
N ASN A 6 -13.80 -5.37 3.61
CA ASN A 6 -12.84 -6.42 4.01
C ASN A 6 -12.23 -7.12 2.79
N PHE A 7 -13.02 -7.40 1.76
CA PHE A 7 -12.54 -8.03 0.53
C PHE A 7 -11.55 -7.14 -0.24
N LEU A 8 -11.81 -5.84 -0.32
CA LEU A 8 -10.88 -4.88 -0.92
C LEU A 8 -9.59 -4.79 -0.10
N THR A 9 -9.69 -4.72 1.23
CA THR A 9 -8.51 -4.71 2.10
C THR A 9 -7.68 -5.98 1.89
N VAL A 10 -8.26 -7.17 1.98
CA VAL A 10 -7.54 -8.46 1.81
C VAL A 10 -6.88 -8.54 0.43
N ARG A 11 -7.59 -8.19 -0.65
CA ARG A 11 -7.04 -8.23 -2.02
C ARG A 11 -5.91 -7.24 -2.22
N VAL A 12 -6.02 -6.05 -1.63
CA VAL A 12 -4.95 -5.06 -1.67
C VAL A 12 -3.73 -5.59 -0.92
N THR A 13 -3.88 -6.11 0.31
CA THR A 13 -2.75 -6.64 1.08
C THR A 13 -2.08 -7.83 0.41
N GLU A 14 -2.83 -8.77 -0.18
CA GLU A 14 -2.25 -9.87 -0.95
C GLU A 14 -1.48 -9.38 -2.18
N HIS A 15 -2.00 -8.35 -2.87
CA HIS A 15 -1.32 -7.76 -4.01
C HIS A 15 0.00 -7.09 -3.60
N TRP A 16 0.01 -6.32 -2.52
CA TRP A 16 1.23 -5.71 -1.97
C TRP A 16 2.27 -6.75 -1.53
N ASN A 17 1.84 -7.87 -0.95
CA ASN A 17 2.75 -8.97 -0.57
C ASN A 17 3.36 -9.70 -1.78
N ARG A 18 2.74 -9.60 -2.96
CA ARG A 18 3.24 -10.21 -4.21
C ARG A 18 4.04 -9.22 -5.06
N LEU A 19 4.12 -7.95 -4.68
CA LEU A 19 4.92 -6.98 -5.42
C LEU A 19 6.42 -7.22 -5.19
N PRO A 20 7.25 -7.09 -6.24
CA PRO A 20 8.69 -7.11 -6.09
C PRO A 20 9.13 -6.01 -5.13
N ARG A 21 10.10 -6.33 -4.26
CA ARG A 21 10.64 -5.40 -3.26
C ARG A 21 11.12 -4.08 -3.89
N GLU A 22 11.63 -4.14 -5.11
CA GLU A 22 12.07 -2.99 -5.90
C GLU A 22 10.91 -2.02 -6.26
N VAL A 23 9.70 -2.51 -6.45
CA VAL A 23 8.49 -1.67 -6.67
C VAL A 23 8.04 -1.04 -5.36
N VAL A 24 8.18 -1.77 -4.25
CA VAL A 24 7.89 -1.32 -2.89
C VAL A 24 8.95 -0.33 -2.37
N GLU A 25 10.18 -0.38 -2.86
CA GLU A 25 11.27 0.54 -2.51
C GLU A 25 11.55 1.55 -3.62
N SER A 26 10.56 1.79 -4.49
CA SER A 26 10.68 2.81 -5.53
C SER A 26 10.80 4.22 -4.92
N PRO A 27 11.59 5.12 -5.51
CA PRO A 27 11.73 6.50 -5.03
C PRO A 27 10.38 7.22 -4.91
N SER A 28 9.42 6.88 -5.78
CA SER A 28 8.04 7.38 -5.71
C SER A 28 7.31 6.95 -4.44
N LEU A 29 7.48 5.71 -3.97
CA LEU A 29 6.84 5.23 -2.75
C LEU A 29 7.50 5.82 -1.50
N GLU A 30 8.81 6.04 -1.53
CA GLU A 30 9.54 6.70 -0.45
C GLU A 30 9.04 8.15 -0.29
N ILE A 31 8.97 8.90 -1.39
CA ILE A 31 8.39 10.26 -1.40
C ILE A 31 6.94 10.25 -0.93
N PHE A 32 6.14 9.25 -1.35
CA PHE A 32 4.76 9.13 -0.91
C PHE A 32 4.64 8.84 0.59
N LYS A 33 5.50 7.98 1.15
CA LYS A 33 5.61 7.73 2.59
C LYS A 33 6.03 8.98 3.35
N THR A 34 7.06 9.70 2.90
CA THR A 34 7.52 10.95 3.54
C THR A 34 6.39 11.98 3.59
N ARG A 35 5.62 12.12 2.50
CA ARG A 35 4.49 13.04 2.45
C ARG A 35 3.35 12.62 3.39
N LEU A 36 3.11 11.33 3.56
CA LEU A 36 2.14 10.84 4.53
C LEU A 36 2.60 11.05 5.98
N ASP A 37 3.90 10.84 6.25
CA ASP A 37 4.50 11.03 7.57
C ASP A 37 4.43 12.50 8.01
N THR A 38 4.58 13.45 7.07
CA THR A 38 4.43 14.88 7.34
C THR A 38 2.99 15.36 7.57
N VAL A 39 1.99 14.53 7.28
CA VAL A 39 0.56 14.88 7.43
C VAL A 39 0.01 14.44 8.80
N LEU A 40 0.73 13.59 9.52
CA LEU A 40 0.43 13.15 10.90
C LEU A 40 1.09 14.08 11.93
#